data_AF-A0A1T4V8S2-F1
#
_entry.id   AF-A0A1T4V8S2-F1
#
_cell.length_a   1.000
_cell.length_b   1.000
_cell.length_c   1.000
_cell.angle_alpha   90.00
_cell.angle_beta   90.00
_cell.angle_gamma   90.00
#
_symmetry.space_group_name_H-M   'P 1'
#
loop_
_entity.id
_entity.type
_entity.pdbx_description
1 polymer ?
#
loop_
_entity_poly.entity_id
_entity_poly.type
_entity_poly.pdbx_seq_one_letter_code
_entity_poly.pdbx_strand_id
1 'polypeptide(L)'
;MKKYLLIPILMLSFNAFAEVTKDDVNAMRKEVKAMTKEEVTAKHIELFEAVKADPSEKNCDAFGAFDKASLREKKIDLMDMEAQKRGYDVSMACL
;
A
#
# COMPACT_ATOMS: atom_id res chain seq x y z
N MET A 1 -24.12 5.08 19.00
CA MET A 1 -23.62 5.99 17.94
C MET A 1 -22.16 5.68 17.67
N LYS A 2 -21.86 4.75 16.74
CA LYS A 2 -20.48 4.47 16.31
C LYS A 2 -20.17 5.44 15.18
N LYS A 3 -19.30 6.41 15.45
CA LYS A 3 -18.82 7.36 14.44
C LYS A 3 -17.82 6.61 13.58
N TYR A 4 -18.26 6.17 12.42
CA TYR A 4 -17.36 5.79 11.34
C TYR A 4 -16.64 7.08 10.95
N LEU A 5 -15.41 7.24 11.44
CA LEU A 5 -14.49 8.23 10.93
C LEU A 5 -14.24 7.82 9.48
N LEU A 6 -14.99 8.47 8.60
CA LEU A 6 -14.68 8.67 7.20
C LEU A 6 -13.23 9.15 7.14
N ILE A 7 -12.30 8.19 7.06
CA ILE A 7 -10.95 8.48 6.59
C ILE A 7 -11.20 9.07 5.21
N PRO A 8 -10.90 10.36 5.02
CA PRO A 8 -11.14 10.97 3.74
C PRO A 8 -10.39 10.10 2.75
N ILE A 9 -11.17 9.58 1.82
CA ILE A 9 -10.73 9.17 0.50
C ILE A 9 -9.95 10.39 -0.02
N LEU A 10 -8.68 10.51 0.35
CA LEU A 10 -7.63 10.87 -0.58
C LEU A 10 -7.76 9.77 -1.63
N MET A 11 -8.69 9.85 -2.59
CA MET A 11 -8.55 10.74 -3.75
C MET A 11 -7.08 10.88 -4.10
N LEU A 12 -6.42 9.72 -4.13
CA LEU A 12 -5.40 9.40 -5.09
C LEU A 12 -6.07 9.47 -6.47
N SER A 13 -6.41 10.68 -6.89
CA SER A 13 -6.49 11.07 -8.28
C SER A 13 -5.07 10.99 -8.84
N PHE A 14 -4.52 9.77 -8.88
CA PHE A 14 -3.46 9.42 -9.79
C PHE A 14 -4.07 9.56 -11.16
N ASN A 15 -3.94 10.77 -11.72
CA ASN A 15 -4.03 10.97 -13.15
C ASN A 15 -3.12 9.91 -13.77
N ALA A 16 -3.71 9.11 -14.65
CA ALA A 16 -3.01 8.19 -15.52
C ALA A 16 -1.79 8.91 -16.12
N PHE A 17 -0.65 8.22 -16.20
CA PHE A 17 0.64 8.73 -16.69
C PHE A 17 1.38 9.69 -15.72
N ALA A 18 1.87 9.17 -14.60
CA ALA A 18 3.03 9.79 -13.96
C ALA A 18 3.92 8.68 -13.39
N GLU A 19 5.11 8.56 -13.98
CA GLU A 19 6.25 7.83 -13.44
C GLU A 19 6.35 8.12 -11.93
N VAL A 20 6.30 7.08 -11.08
CA VAL A 20 6.37 7.23 -9.61
C VAL A 20 7.60 8.06 -9.26
N THR A 21 7.39 9.30 -8.81
CA THR A 21 8.49 10.23 -8.57
C THR A 21 9.11 9.97 -7.20
N LYS A 22 10.34 10.48 -6.99
CA LYS A 22 10.98 10.44 -5.66
C LYS A 22 10.14 11.17 -4.60
N ASP A 23 9.37 12.17 -5.00
CA ASP A 23 8.52 12.93 -4.09
C ASP A 23 7.29 12.13 -3.66
N ASP A 24 6.71 11.32 -4.57
CA ASP A 24 5.61 10.41 -4.24
C ASP A 24 6.05 9.34 -3.24
N VAL A 25 7.25 8.78 -3.42
CA VAL A 25 7.82 7.80 -2.47
C VAL A 25 8.08 8.44 -1.09
N ASN A 26 8.56 9.69 -1.06
CA ASN A 26 8.77 10.42 0.18
C ASN A 26 7.45 10.78 0.89
N ALA A 27 6.41 11.16 0.13
CA ALA A 27 5.09 11.43 0.66
C ALA A 27 4.45 10.16 1.26
N MET A 28 4.49 9.05 0.51
CA MET A 28 4.02 7.73 0.96
C MET A 28 4.73 7.29 2.24
N ARG A 29 6.06 7.50 2.32
CA ARG A 29 6.83 7.19 3.52
C ARG A 29 6.39 8.01 4.74
N LYS A 30 6.15 9.32 4.56
CA LYS A 30 5.65 10.17 5.65
C LYS A 30 4.26 9.73 6.13
N GLU A 31 3.39 9.33 5.19
CA GLU A 31 2.07 8.80 5.50
C GLU A 31 2.18 7.52 6.32
N VAL A 32 2.93 6.51 5.84
CA VAL A 32 3.16 5.24 6.55
C VAL A 32 3.78 5.45 7.94
N LYS A 33 4.68 6.42 8.08
CA LYS A 33 5.29 6.74 9.38
C LYS A 33 4.26 7.21 10.41
N ALA A 34 3.24 7.93 9.97
CA ALA A 34 2.16 8.43 10.82
C ALA A 34 1.12 7.34 11.17
N MET A 35 1.04 6.26 10.38
CA MET A 35 0.09 5.16 10.59
C MET A 35 0.50 4.24 11.76
N THR A 36 -0.47 3.65 12.44
CA THR A 36 -0.22 2.52 13.36
C THR A 36 0.09 1.23 12.59
N LYS A 37 0.48 0.16 13.29
CA LYS A 37 0.69 -1.14 12.64
C LYS A 37 -0.61 -1.68 12.07
N GLU A 38 -1.70 -1.56 12.81
CA GLU A 38 -3.03 -2.02 12.43
C GLU A 38 -3.54 -1.29 11.18
N GLU A 39 -3.33 0.02 11.10
CA GLU A 39 -3.67 0.82 9.91
C GLU A 39 -2.84 0.41 8.70
N VAL A 40 -1.53 0.15 8.89
CA VAL A 40 -0.67 -0.35 7.81
C VAL A 40 -1.13 -1.72 7.34
N THR A 41 -1.45 -2.65 8.25
CA THR A 41 -1.98 -3.97 7.90
C THR A 41 -3.28 -3.85 7.11
N ALA A 42 -4.21 -3.01 7.55
CA ALA A 42 -5.49 -2.81 6.86
C ALA A 42 -5.29 -2.28 5.43
N LYS A 43 -4.47 -1.24 5.25
CA LYS A 43 -4.18 -0.66 3.93
C LYS A 43 -3.38 -1.62 3.04
N HIS A 44 -2.48 -2.41 3.61
CA HIS A 44 -1.76 -3.46 2.88
C HIS A 44 -2.70 -4.57 2.37
N ILE A 45 -3.73 -4.94 3.15
CA ILE A 45 -4.78 -5.88 2.72
C ILE A 45 -5.67 -5.25 1.64
N GLU A 46 -6.06 -3.98 1.80
CA GLU A 46 -6.87 -3.25 0.81
C GLU A 46 -6.17 -3.21 -0.55
N LEU A 47 -4.90 -2.80 -0.60
CA LEU A 47 -4.12 -2.75 -1.83
C LEU A 47 -3.90 -4.15 -2.43
N PHE A 48 -3.74 -5.17 -1.58
CA PHE A 48 -3.63 -6.56 -2.01
C PHE A 48 -4.91 -7.04 -2.73
N GLU A 49 -6.08 -6.77 -2.15
CA GLU A 49 -7.35 -7.15 -2.77
C GLU A 49 -7.62 -6.36 -4.06
N ALA A 50 -7.15 -5.10 -4.14
CA ALA A 50 -7.19 -4.33 -5.39
C ALA A 50 -6.35 -4.97 -6.51
N VAL A 51 -5.13 -5.42 -6.22
CA VAL A 51 -4.30 -6.16 -7.20
C VAL A 51 -4.96 -7.48 -7.61
N LYS A 52 -5.55 -8.22 -6.66
CA LYS A 52 -6.26 -9.47 -6.97
C LYS A 52 -7.48 -9.25 -7.87
N ALA A 53 -8.19 -8.14 -7.70
CA ALA A 53 -9.34 -7.79 -8.52
C ALA A 53 -8.91 -7.31 -9.92
N ASP A 54 -7.82 -6.55 -10.00
CA ASP A 54 -7.28 -5.99 -11.24
C ASP A 54 -5.74 -5.84 -11.13
N PRO A 55 -4.95 -6.73 -11.74
CA PRO A 55 -3.49 -6.68 -11.71
C PRO A 55 -2.93 -5.67 -12.73
N SER A 56 -3.51 -4.48 -12.79
CA SER A 56 -3.01 -3.39 -13.63
C SER A 56 -1.71 -2.80 -13.04
N GLU A 57 -0.85 -2.26 -13.91
CA GLU A 57 0.41 -1.60 -13.53
C GLU A 57 0.20 -0.59 -12.39
N LYS A 58 -0.87 0.20 -12.46
CA LYS A 58 -1.26 1.15 -11.42
C LYS A 58 -1.44 0.50 -10.04
N ASN A 59 -2.17 -0.62 -9.96
CA ASN A 59 -2.44 -1.29 -8.69
C ASN A 59 -1.18 -1.99 -8.16
N CYS A 60 -0.40 -2.58 -9.06
CA CYS A 60 0.89 -3.19 -8.77
C CYS A 60 1.89 -2.18 -8.19
N ASP A 61 2.02 -1.02 -8.81
CA ASP A 61 2.91 0.06 -8.35
C ASP A 61 2.45 0.64 -7.01
N ALA A 62 1.14 0.84 -6.84
CA ALA A 62 0.59 1.33 -5.57
C ALA A 62 0.88 0.37 -4.41
N PHE A 63 0.68 -0.93 -4.63
CA PHE A 63 1.03 -1.96 -3.64
C PHE A 63 2.55 -1.96 -3.37
N GLY A 64 3.37 -2.03 -4.42
CA GLY A 64 4.83 -2.13 -4.28
C GLY A 64 5.46 -0.90 -3.62
N ALA A 65 4.94 0.29 -3.88
CA ALA A 65 5.38 1.52 -3.21
C ALA A 65 5.01 1.51 -1.72
N PHE A 66 3.79 1.09 -1.39
CA PHE A 66 3.31 1.03 -0.01
C PHE A 66 4.03 -0.05 0.81
N ASP A 67 4.25 -1.24 0.25
CA ASP A 67 5.00 -2.33 0.89
C ASP A 67 6.43 -1.90 1.22
N LYS A 68 7.15 -1.33 0.25
CA LYS A 68 8.52 -0.80 0.46
C LYS A 68 8.56 0.27 1.54
N ALA A 69 7.56 1.17 1.59
CA ALA A 69 7.48 2.20 2.62
C ALA A 69 7.21 1.57 4.01
N SER A 70 6.33 0.59 4.08
CA SER A 70 5.96 -0.15 5.30
C SER A 70 7.13 -0.93 5.90
N LEU A 71 7.95 -1.58 5.05
CA LEU A 71 9.19 -2.24 5.45
C LEU A 71 10.22 -1.22 5.97
N ARG A 72 10.41 -0.08 5.29
CA ARG A 72 11.36 0.97 5.70
C ARG A 72 11.01 1.59 7.05
N GLU A 73 9.72 1.79 7.33
CA GLU A 73 9.24 2.30 8.62
C GLU A 73 9.04 1.19 9.67
N LYS A 74 9.44 -0.06 9.35
CA LYS A 74 9.36 -1.24 10.24
C LYS A 74 7.95 -1.50 10.77
N LYS A 75 6.94 -1.19 9.95
CA LYS A 75 5.52 -1.43 10.24
C LYS A 75 5.12 -2.83 9.82
N ILE A 76 5.70 -3.31 8.72
CA ILE A 76 5.74 -4.72 8.31
C ILE A 76 7.16 -5.22 8.58
N ASP A 77 7.28 -6.43 9.11
CA ASP A 77 8.59 -7.08 9.30
C ASP A 77 8.76 -8.32 8.39
N LEU A 78 9.97 -8.86 8.36
CA LEU A 78 10.30 -10.04 7.55
C LEU A 78 9.70 -11.35 8.08
N MET A 79 9.29 -11.38 9.35
CA MET A 79 8.63 -12.47 10.04
C MET A 79 7.09 -12.38 10.00
N ASP A 80 6.53 -11.28 9.49
CA ASP A 80 5.10 -11.14 9.18
C ASP A 80 4.77 -12.01 7.96
N MET A 81 4.58 -13.30 8.22
CA MET A 81 4.36 -14.31 7.18
C MET A 81 3.16 -14.00 6.30
N GLU A 82 2.14 -13.31 6.83
CA GLU A 82 0.97 -12.93 6.05
C GLU A 82 1.29 -11.78 5.09
N ALA A 83 2.03 -10.77 5.55
CA ALA A 83 2.49 -9.70 4.67
C ALA A 83 3.44 -10.23 3.59
N GLN A 84 4.38 -11.11 3.95
CA GLN A 84 5.29 -11.75 2.99
C GLN A 84 4.52 -12.57 1.96
N LYS A 85 3.49 -13.33 2.38
CA LYS A 85 2.64 -14.08 1.46
C LYS A 85 1.92 -13.15 0.49
N ARG A 86 1.32 -12.06 0.97
CA ARG A 86 0.67 -11.06 0.10
C ARG A 86 1.66 -10.45 -0.89
N GLY A 87 2.86 -10.10 -0.43
CA GLY A 87 3.93 -9.58 -1.29
C GLY A 87 4.33 -10.55 -2.40
N TYR A 88 4.49 -11.84 -2.07
CA TYR A 88 4.74 -12.89 -3.04
C TYR A 88 3.59 -13.05 -4.04
N ASP A 89 2.35 -13.14 -3.56
CA ASP A 89 1.17 -13.29 -4.41
C ASP A 89 1.02 -12.11 -5.39
N VAL A 90 1.27 -10.87 -4.94
CA VAL A 90 1.31 -9.68 -5.81
C VAL A 90 2.43 -9.77 -6.81
N SER A 91 3.64 -10.16 -6.39
CA SER A 91 4.76 -10.32 -7.30
C SER A 91 4.49 -11.32 -8.42
N MET A 92 3.65 -12.34 -8.16
CA MET A 92 3.25 -13.31 -9.17
C MET A 92 2.16 -12.78 -10.10
N ALA A 93 1.24 -11.96 -9.59
CA ALA A 93 0.14 -11.39 -10.36
C ALA A 93 0.56 -10.22 -11.27
N CYS A 94 1.59 -9.48 -10.87
CA CYS A 94 2.08 -8.27 -11.53
C CYS A 94 3.25 -8.52 -12.50
N LEU A 95 3.49 -9.78 -12.90
CA LEU A 95 4.51 -10.18 -13.89
C LEU A 95 4.01 -10.07 -15.33
#